data_AF-A0A239AKZ2-F1
#
_entry.id   AF-A0A239AKZ2-F1
#
_cell.length_a   1.000
_cell.length_b   1.000
_cell.length_c   1.000
_cell.angle_alpha   90.00
_cell.angle_beta   90.00
_cell.angle_gamma   90.00
#
_symmetry.space_group_name_H-M   'P 1'
#
loop_
_entity.id
_entity.type
_entity.pdbx_description
1 polymer ?
#
loop_
_entity_poly.entity_id
_entity_poly.type
_entity_poly.pdbx_seq_one_letter_code
_entity_poly.pdbx_strand_id
1 'polypeptide(L)'
;MHLRTGHDLDELAETINPIVAGWMNYYGRFYRSQLYPLLQRINTYLMRWAGKKYKRLRAYRRFTKWWFGIVDRDPELFTHWRWVRTFAGLR
;
A
#
# COMPACT_ATOMS: atom_id res chain seq x y z
N MET A 1 -17.42 -12.34 -16.19
CA MET A 1 -16.39 -11.27 -16.16
C MET A 1 -16.12 -10.90 -14.71
N HIS A 2 -15.08 -11.49 -14.11
CA HIS A 2 -14.78 -11.40 -12.68
C HIS A 2 -14.00 -10.11 -12.34
N LEU A 3 -14.54 -9.34 -11.39
CA LEU A 3 -13.87 -8.39 -10.49
C LEU A 3 -13.10 -7.18 -11.08
N ARG A 4 -13.81 -6.07 -11.25
CA ARG A 4 -13.26 -4.70 -11.18
C ARG A 4 -12.76 -4.36 -9.76
N THR A 5 -11.71 -5.04 -9.30
CA THR A 5 -10.94 -4.64 -8.10
C THR A 5 -9.65 -3.90 -8.46
N GLY A 6 -9.23 -3.95 -9.75
CA GLY A 6 -8.07 -3.22 -10.28
C GLY A 6 -8.33 -1.73 -10.29
N HIS A 7 -9.32 -1.27 -11.06
CA HIS A 7 -9.64 0.15 -11.25
C HIS A 7 -9.57 1.00 -9.97
N ASP A 8 -10.19 0.56 -8.87
CA ASP A 8 -10.21 1.38 -7.66
C ASP A 8 -8.87 1.42 -6.89
N LEU A 9 -8.05 0.36 -6.98
CA LEU A 9 -6.72 0.34 -6.37
C LEU A 9 -5.72 1.06 -7.28
N ASP A 10 -5.90 0.94 -8.59
CA ASP A 10 -5.13 1.64 -9.61
C ASP A 10 -5.39 3.16 -9.53
N GLU A 11 -6.64 3.59 -9.36
CA GLU A 11 -7.00 5.00 -9.13
C GLU A 11 -6.38 5.54 -7.82
N LEU A 12 -6.34 4.74 -6.76
CA LEU A 12 -5.64 5.11 -5.53
C LEU A 12 -4.13 5.20 -5.75
N ALA A 13 -3.56 4.30 -6.54
CA ALA A 13 -2.15 4.34 -6.90
C ALA A 13 -1.83 5.60 -7.72
N GLU A 14 -2.60 5.90 -8.75
CA GLU A 14 -2.45 7.09 -9.60
C GLU A 14 -2.45 8.40 -8.80
N THR A 15 -3.31 8.48 -7.78
CA THR A 15 -3.41 9.67 -6.91
C THR A 15 -2.30 9.75 -5.86
N ILE A 16 -1.89 8.62 -5.27
CA ILE A 16 -0.92 8.56 -4.17
C ILE A 16 0.53 8.58 -4.68
N ASN A 17 0.82 7.85 -5.76
CA ASN A 17 2.18 7.65 -6.29
C ASN A 17 2.96 8.93 -6.56
N PRO A 18 2.42 9.97 -7.24
CA PRO A 18 3.19 11.20 -7.49
C PRO A 18 3.56 11.94 -6.19
N ILE A 19 2.67 11.95 -5.19
CA ILE A 19 2.91 12.60 -3.90
C ILE A 19 4.03 11.87 -3.15
N VAL A 20 3.92 10.55 -3.07
CA VAL A 20 4.87 9.70 -2.36
C VAL A 20 6.22 9.66 -3.06
N ALA A 21 6.24 9.66 -4.40
CA ALA A 21 7.47 9.79 -5.18
C ALA A 21 8.19 11.11 -4.86
N GLY A 22 7.47 12.23 -4.73
CA GLY A 22 8.03 13.50 -4.30
C GLY A 22 8.69 13.42 -2.92
N TRP A 23 8.02 12.79 -1.94
CA TRP A 23 8.60 12.59 -0.60
C TRP A 23 9.84 11.70 -0.63
N MET A 24 9.80 10.59 -1.39
CA MET A 24 10.93 9.68 -1.52
C MET A 24 12.13 10.34 -2.21
N ASN A 25 11.90 11.21 -3.20
CA ASN A 25 12.96 11.94 -3.88
C ASN A 25 13.58 13.02 -2.99
N TYR A 26 12.76 13.78 -2.27
CA TYR A 26 13.23 14.88 -1.44
C TYR A 26 13.78 14.41 -0.09
N TYR A 27 12.99 13.68 0.70
CA TYR A 27 13.36 13.26 2.05
C TYR A 27 14.18 11.96 2.08
N GLY A 28 14.14 11.17 1.01
CA GLY A 28 14.81 9.87 0.92
C GLY A 28 16.31 9.87 1.15
N ARG A 29 16.98 10.97 0.80
CA ARG A 29 18.43 11.09 0.91
C ARG A 29 18.90 11.34 2.34
N PHE A 30 18.11 12.07 3.14
CA PHE A 30 18.55 12.60 4.43
C PHE A 30 17.74 12.09 5.63
N TYR A 31 16.47 11.73 5.42
CA TYR A 31 15.52 11.40 6.49
C TYR A 31 14.82 10.07 6.28
N ARG A 32 15.55 9.08 5.73
CA ARG A 32 15.00 7.75 5.44
C ARG A 32 14.31 7.13 6.64
N SER A 33 14.98 7.09 7.81
CA SER A 33 14.45 6.49 9.03
C SER A 33 13.12 7.10 9.49
N GLN A 34 12.91 8.40 9.28
CA GLN A 34 11.65 9.07 9.60
C GLN A 34 10.58 8.86 8.52
N LEU A 35 11.01 8.66 7.27
CA LEU A 35 10.13 8.40 6.14
C LEU A 35 9.56 6.96 6.17
N TYR A 36 10.33 5.95 6.62
CA TYR A 36 9.86 4.55 6.70
C TYR A 36 8.52 4.40 7.47
N PRO A 37 8.36 4.93 8.70
CA PRO A 37 7.09 4.89 9.41
C PRO A 37 5.93 5.59 8.68
N LEU A 38 6.21 6.69 7.96
CA LEU A 38 5.20 7.40 7.17
C LEU A 38 4.72 6.53 6.00
N LEU A 39 5.63 5.89 5.26
CA LEU A 39 5.29 4.98 4.16
C LEU A 39 4.52 3.74 4.67
N GLN A 40 4.91 3.20 5.83
CA GLN A 40 4.16 2.11 6.47
C GLN A 40 2.75 2.53 6.90
N ARG A 41 2.58 3.79 7.32
CA ARG A 41 1.28 4.35 7.66
C ARG A 41 0.37 4.45 6.45
N ILE A 42 0.89 4.76 5.26
CA ILE A 42 0.14 4.71 3.99
C ILE A 42 -0.41 3.29 3.76
N ASN A 43 0.43 2.26 3.86
CA ASN A 43 -0.03 0.85 3.73
C ASN A 43 -1.10 0.50 4.77
N THR A 44 -0.99 1.05 5.98
CA THR A 44 -2.00 0.86 7.04
C THR A 44 -3.34 1.50 6.69
N TYR A 45 -3.34 2.67 6.04
CA TYR A 45 -4.56 3.28 5.53
C TYR A 45 -5.16 2.49 4.37
N LEU A 46 -4.32 1.97 3.46
CA LEU A 46 -4.77 1.07 2.38
C LEU A 46 -5.44 -0.18 2.95
N MET A 47 -4.89 -0.77 4.02
CA MET A 47 -5.52 -1.87 4.74
C MET A 47 -6.91 -1.51 5.27
N ARG A 48 -7.03 -0.37 5.96
CA ARG A 48 -8.30 0.10 6.53
C ARG A 48 -9.34 0.37 5.43
N TRP A 49 -8.92 1.01 4.34
CA TRP A 49 -9.75 1.24 3.17
C TRP A 49 -10.25 -0.07 2.56
N ALA A 50 -9.36 -1.04 2.34
CA ALA A 50 -9.70 -2.33 1.76
C ALA A 50 -10.66 -3.12 2.66
N GLY A 51 -10.48 -3.08 3.99
CA GLY A 51 -11.41 -3.70 4.95
C GLY A 51 -12.78 -3.01 5.01
N LYS A 52 -12.83 -1.68 4.78
CA LYS A 52 -14.09 -0.93 4.68
C LYS A 52 -14.84 -1.29 3.39
N LYS A 53 -14.12 -1.37 2.27
CA LYS A 53 -14.66 -1.67 0.94
C LYS A 53 -15.09 -3.13 0.80
N TYR A 54 -14.26 -4.06 1.24
CA TYR A 54 -14.48 -5.49 1.10
C TYR A 54 -14.61 -6.14 2.48
N LYS A 55 -15.85 -6.46 2.89
CA LYS A 55 -16.14 -7.08 4.20
C LYS A 55 -15.29 -8.34 4.48
N ARG A 56 -14.96 -9.15 3.44
CA ARG A 56 -14.10 -10.34 3.55
C ARG A 56 -12.66 -10.06 3.98
N LEU A 57 -12.18 -8.83 3.73
CA LEU A 57 -10.82 -8.38 4.04
C LEU A 57 -10.71 -7.74 5.43
N ARG A 58 -11.79 -7.70 6.23
CA ARG A 58 -11.71 -7.25 7.63
C ARG A 58 -10.92 -8.21 8.52
N ALA A 59 -10.90 -9.49 8.16
CA ALA A 59 -10.13 -10.49 8.89
C ALA A 59 -8.65 -10.39 8.51
N TYR A 60 -7.78 -10.19 9.51
CA TYR A 60 -6.34 -10.00 9.34
C TYR A 60 -5.72 -11.05 8.41
N ARG A 61 -5.91 -12.36 8.66
CA ARG A 61 -5.37 -13.44 7.82
C ARG A 61 -5.79 -13.33 6.34
N ARG A 62 -7.05 -12.96 6.08
CA ARG A 62 -7.57 -12.81 4.71
C ARG A 62 -6.99 -11.57 4.03
N PHE A 63 -6.85 -10.48 4.77
CA PHE A 63 -6.18 -9.29 4.29
C PHE A 63 -4.72 -9.57 3.95
N THR A 64 -3.96 -10.17 4.86
CA THR A 64 -2.54 -10.47 4.66
C THR A 64 -2.31 -11.33 3.42
N LYS A 65 -3.12 -12.40 3.23
CA LYS A 65 -3.05 -13.23 2.02
C LYS A 65 -3.35 -12.44 0.74
N TRP A 66 -4.39 -11.59 0.77
CA TRP A 66 -4.77 -10.76 -0.36
C TRP A 66 -3.70 -9.70 -0.67
N TRP A 67 -3.12 -9.09 0.37
CA TRP A 67 -2.06 -8.08 0.26
C TRP A 67 -0.82 -8.63 -0.41
N PHE A 68 -0.27 -9.75 0.10
CA PHE A 68 0.88 -10.40 -0.53
C PHE A 68 0.58 -10.86 -1.95
N GLY A 69 -0.63 -11.37 -2.22
CA GLY A 69 -1.04 -11.72 -3.59
C GLY A 69 -1.07 -10.53 -4.55
N ILE A 70 -1.31 -9.31 -4.08
CA ILE A 70 -1.20 -8.10 -4.93
C ILE A 70 0.26 -7.69 -5.07
N VAL A 71 0.98 -7.60 -3.96
CA VAL A 71 2.40 -7.19 -3.95
C VAL A 71 3.26 -8.10 -4.83
N ASP A 72 2.95 -9.40 -4.89
CA ASP A 72 3.69 -10.36 -5.72
C ASP A 72 3.32 -10.23 -7.21
N ARG A 73 2.06 -9.89 -7.52
CA ARG A 73 1.57 -9.77 -8.89
C ARG A 73 1.95 -8.43 -9.53
N ASP A 74 1.92 -7.37 -8.74
CA ASP A 74 2.21 -6.01 -9.19
C ASP A 74 2.99 -5.24 -8.10
N PRO A 75 4.30 -5.51 -7.97
CA PRO A 75 5.13 -4.89 -6.95
C PRO A 75 5.36 -3.39 -7.18
N GLU A 76 5.03 -2.86 -8.37
CA GLU A 76 5.24 -1.46 -8.74
C GLU A 76 3.97 -0.61 -8.69
N LEU A 77 2.81 -1.22 -8.40
CA LEU A 77 1.53 -0.53 -8.25
C LEU A 77 1.62 0.69 -7.32
N PHE A 78 2.35 0.57 -6.21
CA PHE A 78 2.64 1.71 -5.34
C PHE A 78 4.14 2.00 -5.28
N THR A 79 4.53 3.25 -5.54
CA THR A 79 5.93 3.67 -5.58
C THR A 79 6.71 3.30 -4.31
N HIS A 80 6.09 3.45 -3.13
CA HIS A 80 6.76 3.18 -1.85
C HIS A 80 6.93 1.70 -1.53
N TRP A 81 6.30 0.78 -2.27
CA TRP A 81 6.49 -0.67 -2.08
C TRP A 81 7.92 -1.12 -2.39
N ARG A 82 8.69 -0.29 -3.09
CA ARG A 82 10.14 -0.47 -3.25
C ARG A 82 10.88 -0.40 -1.91
N TRP A 83 10.36 0.34 -0.92
CA TRP A 83 11.00 0.52 0.39
C TRP A 83 10.22 -0.17 1.51
N VAL A 84 8.89 -0.12 1.47
CA VAL A 84 8.02 -0.63 2.53
C VAL A 84 6.80 -1.34 1.96
N ARG A 85 6.74 -2.66 2.19
CA ARG A 85 5.59 -3.50 1.84
C ARG A 85 4.74 -3.88 3.05
N THR A 86 5.20 -3.52 4.25
CA THR A 86 4.54 -3.85 5.50
C THR A 86 3.53 -2.78 5.89
N PHE A 87 2.58 -3.14 6.76
CA PHE A 87 1.60 -2.25 7.38
C PHE A 87 1.55 -2.52 8.89
N ALA A 88 0.90 -1.65 9.66
CA ALA A 88 0.82 -1.82 11.11
C ALA A 88 0.14 -3.16 11.46
N GLY A 89 0.77 -3.93 12.35
CA GLY A 89 0.30 -5.25 12.76
C GLY A 89 0.81 -6.41 11.90
N LEU A 90 1.46 -6.12 10.76
CA LEU A 90 2.25 -7.11 10.03
C LEU A 90 3.57 -7.34 10.78
N ARG A 91 3.64 -8.43 11.54
CA ARG A 91 4.88 -8.99 12.11
C ARG A 91 5.33 -10.16 11.26
#